data_AF-A0A7J9K097-F1
#
_entry.id   AF-A0A7J9K097-F1
#
_cell.length_a   1.000
_cell.length_b   1.000
_cell.length_c   1.000
_cell.angle_alpha   90.00
_cell.angle_beta   90.00
_cell.angle_gamma   90.00
#
_symmetry.space_group_name_H-M   'P 1'
#
loop_
_entity.id
_entity.type
_entity.pdbx_description
1 polymer ?
#
loop_
_entity_poly.entity_id
_entity_poly.type
_entity_poly.pdbx_seq_one_letter_code
_entity_poly.pdbx_strand_id
1 'polypeptide(L)'
;MAAHGVNTLIYSSTCATYGEPEKMPITEETPQASKLGFMRSYFLNFLFEPTQVPINPYGKAKKMAEDIILDFSKNSDMAVMILRYFNVIGSDPEGRLGEAPRPELREHGRISGACFDAARGIMPGLK
;
A
#
# COMPACT_ATOMS: atom_id res chain seq x y z
N MET A 1 16.87 -10.75 -10.18
CA MET A 1 15.90 -10.94 -11.29
C MET A 1 16.56 -10.70 -12.63
N ALA A 2 16.89 -9.46 -12.97
CA ALA A 2 17.55 -9.11 -14.24
C ALA A 2 18.84 -9.90 -14.51
N ALA A 3 19.76 -9.99 -13.55
CA ALA A 3 21.01 -10.76 -13.68
C ALA A 3 20.80 -12.28 -13.90
N HIS A 4 19.59 -12.78 -13.68
CA HIS A 4 19.23 -14.20 -13.85
C HIS A 4 18.18 -14.39 -14.96
N GLY A 5 17.96 -13.41 -15.83
CA GLY A 5 17.00 -13.50 -16.93
C GLY A 5 15.54 -13.56 -16.51
N VAL A 6 15.21 -13.18 -15.26
CA VAL A 6 13.81 -13.12 -14.80
C VAL A 6 13.24 -11.75 -15.16
N ASN A 7 12.25 -11.74 -16.05
CA ASN A 7 11.69 -10.54 -16.68
C ASN A 7 10.25 -10.23 -16.28
N THR A 8 9.71 -10.87 -15.24
CA THR A 8 8.33 -10.65 -14.78
C THR A 8 8.32 -10.35 -13.29
N LEU A 9 7.64 -9.26 -12.90
CA LEU A 9 7.49 -8.85 -11.51
C LEU A 9 6.02 -8.50 -11.20
N ILE A 10 5.47 -9.11 -10.14
CA ILE A 10 4.23 -8.68 -9.51
C ILE A 10 4.60 -8.05 -8.17
N TYR A 11 4.26 -6.77 -7.99
CA TYR A 11 4.60 -6.01 -6.79
C TYR A 11 3.38 -5.73 -5.93
N SER A 12 3.44 -6.18 -4.68
CA SER A 12 2.45 -5.89 -3.65
C SER A 12 2.63 -4.46 -3.11
N SER A 13 1.86 -3.52 -3.66
CA SER A 13 1.80 -2.13 -3.20
C SER A 13 0.65 -1.92 -2.20
N THR A 14 0.11 -0.72 -2.06
CA THR A 14 -0.95 -0.39 -1.10
C THR A 14 -1.68 0.89 -1.50
N CYS A 15 -2.96 1.01 -1.19
CA CYS A 15 -3.68 2.28 -1.35
C CYS A 15 -3.17 3.38 -0.40
N ALA A 16 -2.34 3.07 0.60
CA ALA A 16 -1.68 4.08 1.43
C ALA A 16 -0.68 4.96 0.62
N THR A 17 -0.34 4.59 -0.61
CA THR A 17 0.45 5.45 -1.51
C THR A 17 -0.31 6.68 -1.98
N TYR A 18 -1.65 6.67 -1.91
CA TYR A 18 -2.49 7.82 -2.22
C TYR A 18 -2.59 8.82 -1.06
N GLY A 19 -2.15 8.51 0.15
CA GLY A 19 -2.31 9.44 1.28
C GLY A 19 -3.78 9.69 1.62
N GLU A 20 -4.16 10.96 1.82
CA GLU A 20 -5.54 11.39 2.08
C GLU A 20 -6.23 11.76 0.76
N PRO A 21 -7.19 10.94 0.27
CA PRO A 21 -7.86 11.20 -0.99
C PRO A 21 -8.91 12.31 -0.88
N GLU A 22 -8.98 13.19 -1.88
CA GLU A 22 -10.00 14.26 -1.92
C GLU A 22 -11.40 13.74 -2.28
N LYS A 23 -11.46 12.63 -3.02
CA LYS A 23 -12.71 12.03 -3.48
C LYS A 23 -12.66 10.51 -3.34
N MET A 24 -13.84 9.93 -3.15
CA MET A 24 -14.08 8.49 -3.18
C MET A 24 -15.07 8.17 -4.31
N PRO A 25 -14.93 7.02 -5.02
CA PRO A 25 -13.89 6.02 -4.84
C PRO A 25 -12.50 6.48 -5.32
N ILE A 26 -11.45 5.94 -4.71
CA ILE A 26 -10.08 6.08 -5.22
C ILE A 26 -9.94 5.21 -6.48
N THR A 27 -9.41 5.79 -7.53
CA THR A 27 -9.06 5.10 -8.79
C THR A 27 -7.56 5.17 -9.05
N GLU A 28 -7.07 4.40 -10.01
CA GLU A 28 -5.67 4.43 -10.45
C GLU A 28 -5.23 5.82 -10.92
N GLU A 29 -6.15 6.60 -11.48
CA GLU A 29 -5.99 7.99 -11.92
C GLU A 29 -5.94 9.02 -10.78
N THR A 30 -6.17 8.58 -9.54
CA THR A 30 -6.11 9.49 -8.39
C THR A 30 -4.68 10.00 -8.23
N PRO A 31 -4.45 11.33 -8.14
CA PRO A 31 -3.10 11.90 -8.13
C PRO A 31 -2.23 11.34 -7.00
N GLN A 32 -0.98 10.96 -7.31
CA GLN A 32 0.02 10.56 -6.32
C GLN A 32 1.27 11.43 -6.45
N ALA A 33 1.75 11.99 -5.35
CA ALA A 33 3.00 12.71 -5.30
C ALA A 33 4.20 11.75 -5.12
N SER A 34 5.24 11.90 -5.93
CA SER A 34 6.56 11.34 -5.61
C SER A 34 7.39 12.39 -4.89
N LYS A 35 7.78 12.13 -3.62
CA LYS A 35 8.65 13.05 -2.85
C LYS A 35 10.07 13.18 -3.43
N LEU A 36 10.43 12.42 -4.47
CA LEU A 36 11.75 12.53 -5.11
C LEU A 36 11.94 13.87 -5.85
N GLY A 37 10.86 14.62 -6.13
CA GLY A 37 10.91 16.01 -6.62
C GLY A 37 10.97 17.08 -5.53
N PHE A 38 10.85 16.74 -4.24
CA PHE A 38 10.66 17.71 -3.17
C PHE A 38 11.92 18.50 -2.77
N MET A 39 13.09 18.18 -3.33
CA MET A 39 14.30 19.01 -3.21
C MET A 39 14.36 20.18 -4.21
N ARG A 40 13.33 20.39 -5.05
CA ARG A 40 13.34 21.41 -6.11
C ARG A 40 12.34 22.57 -5.94
N SER A 41 11.49 22.57 -4.90
CA SER A 41 10.44 23.60 -4.77
C SER A 41 10.32 24.19 -3.36
N TYR A 42 11.27 25.05 -3.00
CA TYR A 42 11.04 26.11 -2.02
C TYR A 42 10.80 27.48 -2.68
N PHE A 43 10.76 27.55 -4.03
CA PHE A 43 10.70 28.81 -4.76
C PHE A 43 9.42 29.02 -5.60
N LEU A 44 8.57 28.01 -5.83
CA LEU A 44 7.42 28.14 -6.74
C LEU A 44 6.22 27.25 -6.33
N ASN A 45 5.66 27.43 -5.13
CA ASN A 45 4.47 26.67 -4.68
C ASN A 45 3.19 27.50 -4.72
N PHE A 46 2.79 28.02 -5.89
CA PHE A 46 1.49 28.72 -6.00
C PHE A 46 0.57 28.28 -7.13
N LEU A 47 0.91 27.28 -7.95
CA LEU A 47 0.10 26.93 -9.13
C LEU A 47 -0.02 25.43 -9.46
N PHE A 48 0.32 24.52 -8.56
CA PHE A 48 0.18 23.08 -8.85
C PHE A 48 -0.91 22.43 -8.01
N GLU A 49 -1.79 21.70 -8.68
CA GLU A 49 -2.90 20.91 -8.15
C GLU A 49 -2.51 20.06 -6.92
N PRO A 50 -3.46 19.75 -6.02
CA PRO A 50 -3.20 18.98 -4.81
C PRO A 50 -2.68 17.58 -5.17
N THR A 51 -1.36 17.40 -5.03
CA THR A 51 -0.73 16.09 -5.22
C THR A 51 -0.84 15.32 -3.91
N GLN A 52 -1.49 14.15 -3.93
CA GLN A 52 -1.70 13.40 -2.70
C GLN A 52 -0.41 12.72 -2.25
N VAL A 53 -0.01 12.95 -1.00
CA VAL A 53 1.27 12.50 -0.45
C VAL A 53 1.03 11.39 0.56
N PRO A 54 1.77 10.27 0.52
CA PRO A 54 1.70 9.26 1.58
C PRO A 54 1.93 9.88 2.98
N ILE A 55 0.98 9.65 3.89
CA ILE A 55 0.96 10.29 5.22
C ILE A 55 1.84 9.59 6.26
N ASN A 56 2.38 8.41 5.95
CA ASN A 56 3.20 7.64 6.88
C ASN A 56 4.43 6.99 6.19
N PRO A 57 5.45 6.55 6.96
CA PRO A 57 6.66 5.95 6.39
C PRO A 57 6.40 4.70 5.54
N TYR A 58 5.39 3.91 5.89
CA TYR A 58 5.02 2.70 5.16
C TYR A 58 4.52 3.01 3.74
N GLY A 59 3.54 3.91 3.60
CA GLY A 59 3.05 4.36 2.30
C GLY A 59 4.14 5.04 1.47
N LYS A 60 5.00 5.83 2.11
CA LYS A 60 6.16 6.47 1.45
C LYS A 60 7.13 5.44 0.87
N ALA A 61 7.49 4.42 1.64
CA ALA A 61 8.38 3.35 1.19
C ALA A 61 7.77 2.56 0.02
N LYS A 62 6.47 2.27 0.07
CA LYS A 62 5.76 1.59 -1.03
C LYS A 62 5.75 2.43 -2.31
N LYS A 63 5.47 3.74 -2.21
CA LYS A 63 5.51 4.65 -3.36
C LYS A 63 6.92 4.75 -3.97
N MET A 64 7.95 4.87 -3.14
CA MET A 64 9.35 4.88 -3.61
C MET A 64 9.71 3.61 -4.39
N ALA A 65 9.27 2.45 -3.91
CA ALA A 65 9.49 1.20 -4.63
C ALA A 65 8.72 1.16 -5.96
N GLU A 66 7.48 1.66 -6.03
CA GLU A 66 6.76 1.80 -7.31
C GLU A 66 7.56 2.66 -8.30
N ASP A 67 8.05 3.82 -7.87
CA ASP A 67 8.81 4.74 -8.73
C ASP A 67 10.08 4.07 -9.28
N ILE A 68 10.85 3.39 -8.42
CA ILE A 68 12.06 2.64 -8.81
C ILE A 68 11.73 1.53 -9.82
N ILE A 69 10.68 0.76 -9.55
CA ILE A 69 10.26 -0.34 -10.42
C ILE A 69 9.85 0.20 -11.80
N LEU A 70 9.08 1.28 -11.85
CA LEU A 70 8.65 1.91 -13.10
C LEU A 70 9.84 2.48 -13.88
N ASP A 71 10.78 3.14 -13.21
CA ASP A 71 11.97 3.70 -13.85
C ASP A 71 12.89 2.61 -14.42
N PHE A 72 13.02 1.48 -13.72
CA PHE A 72 13.74 0.32 -14.24
C PHE A 72 13.01 -0.34 -15.42
N SER A 73 11.68 -0.52 -15.33
CA SER A 73 10.87 -1.15 -16.38
C SER A 73 10.87 -0.34 -17.68
N LYS A 74 10.92 1.00 -17.62
CA LYS A 74 11.04 1.87 -18.82
C LYS A 74 12.28 1.57 -19.68
N ASN A 75 13.34 1.02 -19.10
CA ASN A 75 14.63 0.76 -19.76
C ASN A 75 14.98 -0.73 -19.82
N SER A 76 14.01 -1.61 -19.65
CA SER A 76 14.23 -3.07 -19.68
C SER A 76 13.03 -3.80 -20.28
N ASP A 77 13.23 -5.06 -20.67
CA ASP A 77 12.14 -5.94 -21.12
C ASP A 77 11.32 -6.52 -19.95
N MET A 78 11.36 -5.87 -18.77
CA MET A 78 10.69 -6.39 -17.58
C MET A 78 9.20 -6.03 -17.58
N ALA A 79 8.35 -7.05 -17.65
CA ALA A 79 6.91 -6.95 -17.44
C ALA A 79 6.60 -6.76 -15.95
N VAL A 80 5.85 -5.71 -15.63
CA VAL A 80 5.54 -5.32 -14.25
C VAL A 80 4.03 -5.19 -14.05
N MET A 81 3.53 -5.75 -12.94
CA MET A 81 2.20 -5.47 -12.41
C MET A 81 2.31 -4.91 -10.99
N ILE A 82 1.75 -3.73 -10.74
CA ILE A 82 1.69 -3.11 -9.41
C ILE A 82 0.28 -3.25 -8.87
N LEU A 83 0.11 -3.98 -7.76
CA LEU A 83 -1.19 -4.21 -7.14
C LEU A 83 -1.35 -3.30 -5.91
N ARG A 84 -2.19 -2.27 -6.01
CA ARG A 84 -2.52 -1.38 -4.90
C ARG A 84 -3.78 -1.87 -4.19
N TYR A 85 -3.61 -2.61 -3.10
CA TYR A 85 -4.73 -3.12 -2.30
C TYR A 85 -5.02 -2.22 -1.09
N PHE A 86 -6.29 -2.26 -0.64
CA PHE A 86 -6.76 -1.63 0.60
C PHE A 86 -6.46 -2.53 1.80
N ASN A 87 -7.51 -3.07 2.41
CA ASN A 87 -7.43 -3.97 3.54
C ASN A 87 -7.63 -5.40 3.03
N VAL A 88 -6.82 -6.32 3.53
CA VAL A 88 -6.95 -7.76 3.26
C VAL A 88 -7.50 -8.42 4.51
N ILE A 89 -8.59 -9.16 4.38
CA ILE A 89 -9.20 -9.92 5.46
C ILE A 89 -9.75 -11.24 4.90
N GLY A 90 -9.81 -12.24 5.77
CA GLY A 90 -10.30 -13.58 5.47
C GLY A 90 -9.29 -14.65 5.87
N SER A 91 -9.66 -15.90 5.59
CA SER A 91 -8.83 -17.08 5.80
C SER A 91 -9.21 -18.16 4.79
N ASP A 92 -8.39 -19.21 4.72
CA ASP A 92 -8.77 -20.47 4.08
C ASP A 92 -10.15 -20.94 4.63
N PRO A 93 -11.12 -21.33 3.77
CA PRO A 93 -12.46 -21.72 4.21
C PRO A 93 -12.49 -22.94 5.15
N GLU A 94 -11.49 -23.83 5.05
CA GLU A 94 -11.32 -24.98 5.94
C GLU A 94 -10.45 -24.65 7.17
N GLY A 95 -10.04 -23.39 7.34
CA GLY A 95 -9.28 -22.91 8.49
C GLY A 95 -7.82 -23.34 8.51
N ARG A 96 -7.26 -23.86 7.40
CA ARG A 96 -5.87 -24.36 7.36
C ARG A 96 -4.83 -23.23 7.44
N LEU A 97 -5.16 -22.05 6.91
CA LEU A 97 -4.29 -20.89 6.79
C LEU A 97 -5.10 -19.60 7.00
N GLY A 98 -4.51 -18.60 7.65
CA GLY A 98 -5.14 -17.30 7.87
C GLY A 98 -4.16 -16.32 8.51
N GLU A 99 -4.61 -15.09 8.75
CA GLU A 99 -3.81 -14.13 9.50
C GLU A 99 -3.59 -14.64 10.93
N ALA A 100 -2.33 -14.80 11.33
CA ALA A 100 -1.93 -15.21 12.66
C ALA A 100 -1.03 -14.13 13.29
N PRO A 101 -1.58 -12.96 13.66
CA PRO A 101 -0.78 -11.91 14.27
C PRO A 101 -0.24 -12.38 15.63
N ARG A 102 0.99 -11.98 15.93
CA ARG A 102 1.63 -12.22 17.23
C ARG A 102 0.76 -11.65 18.36
N PRO A 103 0.71 -12.28 19.54
CA PRO A 103 -0.18 -11.87 20.63
C PRO A 103 -0.08 -10.39 20.98
N GLU A 104 1.12 -9.83 20.99
CA GLU A 104 1.39 -8.42 21.34
C GLU A 104 0.82 -7.44 20.31
N LEU A 105 0.60 -7.89 19.07
CA LEU A 105 0.02 -7.08 18.00
C LEU A 105 -1.51 -7.19 17.94
N ARG A 106 -2.13 -8.07 18.75
CA ARG A 106 -3.58 -8.21 18.84
C ARG A 106 -4.21 -7.09 19.65
N GLU A 107 -3.55 -6.67 20.72
CA GLU A 107 -3.99 -5.54 21.56
C GLU A 107 -3.93 -4.20 20.82
N HIS A 108 -3.00 -4.05 19.88
CA HIS A 108 -2.85 -2.86 19.04
C HIS A 108 -3.80 -2.87 17.84
N GLY A 109 -5.11 -2.89 18.10
CA GLY A 109 -6.16 -2.22 17.31
C GLY A 109 -6.22 -2.43 15.80
N ARG A 110 -5.71 -3.54 15.25
CA ARG A 110 -6.02 -3.88 13.85
C ARG A 110 -7.49 -4.26 13.79
N ILE A 111 -8.23 -3.68 12.86
CA ILE A 111 -9.61 -4.07 12.60
C ILE A 111 -9.73 -5.59 12.37
N SER A 112 -8.75 -6.21 11.72
CA SER A 112 -8.70 -7.66 11.54
C SER A 112 -8.57 -8.43 12.86
N GLY A 113 -7.73 -7.96 13.79
CA GLY A 113 -7.59 -8.54 15.13
C GLY A 113 -8.90 -8.50 15.92
N ALA A 114 -9.55 -7.33 15.94
CA ALA A 114 -10.86 -7.16 16.58
C ALA A 114 -11.95 -8.02 15.90
N CYS A 115 -11.94 -8.15 14.58
CA CYS A 115 -12.80 -9.10 13.85
C CYS A 115 -12.55 -10.55 14.29
N PHE A 116 -11.29 -10.97 14.45
CA PHE A 116 -10.96 -12.33 14.89
C PHE A 116 -11.37 -12.60 16.34
N ASP A 117 -11.14 -11.64 17.24
CA ASP A 117 -11.52 -11.78 18.64
C ASP A 117 -13.04 -11.84 18.80
N ALA A 118 -13.78 -11.06 18.01
CA ALA A 118 -15.24 -11.17 17.91
C ALA A 118 -15.68 -12.53 17.36
N ALA A 119 -15.09 -13.00 16.25
CA ALA A 119 -15.42 -14.29 15.65
C ALA A 119 -15.09 -15.50 16.56
N ARG A 120 -14.09 -15.36 17.43
CA ARG A 120 -13.72 -16.36 18.46
C ARG A 120 -14.51 -16.25 19.76
N GLY A 121 -15.40 -15.26 19.88
CA GLY A 121 -16.17 -15.02 21.11
C GLY A 121 -15.35 -14.48 22.28
N ILE A 122 -14.14 -13.98 22.02
CA ILE A 122 -13.27 -13.34 23.04
C ILE A 122 -13.86 -11.96 23.42
N MET A 123 -14.52 -11.29 22.47
CA MET A 123 -15.26 -10.05 22.71
C MET A 123 -16.68 -10.13 22.12
N PRO A 124 -17.66 -9.39 22.66
CA PRO A 124 -19.07 -9.50 22.25
C PRO A 124 -19.36 -8.99 20.83
N GLY A 125 -18.41 -8.32 20.17
CA GLY A 125 -18.53 -7.77 18.83
C GLY A 125 -17.71 -6.48 18.66
N LEU A 126 -17.50 -6.04 17.41
CA LEU A 126 -17.00 -4.69 17.12
C LEU A 126 -18.05 -3.67 17.60
N LYS A 127 -17.64 -2.72 18.45
CA LYS A 127 -18.50 -1.62 18.90
C LYS A 127 -18.62 -0.53 17.85
#